data_AF-A0A6P0NN52-F1
#
_entry.id   AF-A0A6P0NN52-F1
#
_cell.length_a   1.000
_cell.length_b   1.000
_cell.length_c   1.000
_cell.angle_alpha   90.00
_cell.angle_beta   90.00
_cell.angle_gamma   90.00
#
_symmetry.space_group_name_H-M   'P 1'
#
loop_
_entity.id
_entity.type
_entity.pdbx_description
1 polymer ?
#
loop_
_entity_poly.entity_id
_entity_poly.type
_entity_poly.pdbx_seq_one_letter_code
_entity_poly.pdbx_strand_id
1 'polypeptide(L)' 'MSGKIYYCPWKKNPLVDDTGGVEKYKNLEKLRWSDAELVSGKILKIKGFPREKKVKLFWGTVSTNTNRIYSD' A
#
# COMPACT_ATOMS: atom_id res chain seq x y z
N MET A 1 23.15 7.46 3.48
CA MET A 1 22.15 7.72 4.55
C MET A 1 21.23 6.50 4.60
N SER A 2 21.38 5.64 5.60
CA SER A 2 20.62 4.39 5.70
C SER A 2 19.21 4.69 6.22
N GLY A 3 18.24 4.84 5.31
CA GLY A 3 16.83 4.95 5.67
C GLY A 3 16.34 3.64 6.30
N LYS A 4 15.62 3.71 7.41
CA LYS A 4 14.96 2.54 7.99
C LYS A 4 13.69 2.26 7.19
N ILE A 5 13.55 1.05 6.65
CA ILE A 5 12.34 0.58 5.98
C ILE A 5 11.47 -0.11 7.05
N TYR A 6 10.27 0.41 7.30
CA TYR A 6 9.38 -0.07 8.36
C TYR A 6 8.26 -0.94 7.79
N TYR A 7 8.46 -2.25 7.77
CA TYR A 7 7.44 -3.19 7.32
C TYR A 7 6.34 -3.40 8.37
N CYS A 8 5.20 -2.71 8.21
CA CYS A 8 4.02 -2.92 9.06
C CYS A 8 3.01 -3.86 8.40
N PRO A 9 2.77 -5.07 8.93
CA PRO A 9 1.73 -5.95 8.41
C PRO A 9 0.36 -5.31 8.64
N TRP A 10 -0.33 -5.00 7.54
CA TRP A 10 -1.57 -4.26 7.60
C TRP A 10 -2.77 -5.21 7.82
N LYS A 11 -3.46 -5.08 8.97
CA LYS A 11 -4.58 -5.97 9.37
C LYS A 11 -5.98 -5.48 8.97
N LYS A 12 -6.15 -4.19 8.64
CA LYS A 12 -7.43 -3.59 8.23
C LYS A 12 -7.45 -3.33 6.72
N ASN A 13 -8.61 -3.16 6.10
CA ASN A 13 -8.68 -2.74 4.69
C ASN A 13 -8.79 -1.20 4.63
N PRO A 14 -7.67 -0.45 4.45
CA PRO A 14 -7.72 1.00 4.50
C PRO A 14 -8.38 1.58 3.24
N LEU A 15 -8.94 2.78 3.39
CA LEU A 15 -9.32 3.61 2.26
C LEU A 15 -8.08 4.29 1.70
N VAL A 16 -7.84 4.14 0.41
CA VAL A 16 -6.63 4.60 -0.29
C VAL A 16 -6.98 5.32 -1.59
N ASP A 17 -6.06 6.16 -2.03
CA ASP A 17 -6.09 6.85 -3.32
C ASP A 17 -4.74 6.63 -4.02
N ASP A 18 -4.79 5.96 -5.18
CA ASP A 18 -3.65 5.70 -6.05
C ASP A 18 -3.59 6.64 -7.27
N THR A 19 -4.50 7.61 -7.34
CA THR A 19 -4.62 8.54 -8.48
C THR A 19 -4.06 9.93 -8.18
N GLY A 20 -3.69 10.21 -6.93
CA GLY A 20 -3.16 11.51 -6.53
C GLY A 20 -4.22 12.60 -6.44
N GLY A 21 -5.44 12.26 -6.04
CA GLY A 21 -6.54 13.18 -5.79
C GLY A 21 -7.57 13.28 -6.91
N VAL A 22 -7.43 12.50 -7.99
CA VAL A 22 -8.36 12.50 -9.12
C VAL A 22 -9.63 11.72 -8.78
N GLU A 23 -9.47 10.54 -8.17
CA GLU A 23 -10.57 9.69 -7.75
C GLU A 23 -10.83 9.79 -6.24
N LYS A 24 -12.04 9.39 -5.84
CA LYS A 24 -12.36 9.21 -4.42
C LYS A 24 -11.57 8.04 -3.84
N TYR A 25 -11.22 8.17 -2.55
CA TYR A 25 -10.66 7.07 -1.79
C TYR A 25 -11.50 5.80 -1.91
N LYS A 26 -10.85 4.68 -2.19
CA LYS A 26 -11.47 3.36 -2.37
C LYS A 26 -10.80 2.33 -1.45
N ASN A 27 -11.48 1.21 -1.19
CA ASN A 27 -10.88 0.14 -0.39
C ASN A 27 -9.65 -0.43 -1.10
N LEU A 28 -8.60 -0.68 -0.34
CA LEU A 28 -7.35 -1.24 -0.87
C LEU A 28 -7.56 -2.58 -1.59
N GLU A 29 -8.45 -3.44 -1.10
CA GLU A 29 -8.83 -4.70 -1.79
C GLU A 29 -9.49 -4.48 -3.16
N LYS A 30 -10.09 -3.31 -3.41
CA LYS A 30 -10.72 -2.97 -4.70
C LYS A 30 -9.75 -2.31 -5.68
N LEU A 31 -8.49 -2.10 -5.29
CA LEU A 31 -7.50 -1.57 -6.20
C LEU A 31 -7.18 -2.61 -7.28
N ARG A 32 -7.03 -2.13 -8.51
CA ARG A 32 -6.42 -2.92 -9.57
C ARG A 32 -4.91 -2.80 -9.46
N TRP A 33 -4.23 -3.91 -9.66
CA TRP A 33 -2.77 -4.00 -9.66
C TRP A 33 -2.33 -4.55 -11.00
N SER A 34 -1.30 -3.96 -11.58
CA SER A 34 -0.56 -4.55 -12.70
C SER A 34 0.47 -5.57 -12.19
N ASP A 35 0.91 -6.47 -13.07
CA ASP A 35 1.94 -7.46 -12.73
C ASP A 35 3.25 -6.79 -12.27
N ALA A 36 3.59 -5.65 -12.87
CA ALA A 36 4.74 -4.85 -12.45
C ALA A 36 4.57 -4.33 -11.01
N GLU A 37 3.40 -3.82 -10.66
CA GLU A 37 3.11 -3.29 -9.32
C GLU A 37 3.05 -4.36 -8.23
N LEU A 38 2.68 -5.60 -8.58
CA LEU A 38 2.75 -6.72 -7.66
C LEU A 38 4.19 -7.01 -7.23
N VAL A 39 5.16 -6.82 -8.14
CA VAL A 39 6.59 -7.03 -7.85
C VAL A 39 7.23 -5.77 -7.25
N SER A 40 6.99 -4.60 -7.85
CA SER A 40 7.67 -3.37 -7.48
C SER A 40 7.04 -2.66 -6.30
N GLY A 41 5.79 -2.99 -5.96
CA GLY A 41 4.94 -2.22 -5.06
C GLY A 41 4.27 -1.02 -5.75
N LYS A 42 3.22 -0.49 -5.13
CA LYS A 42 2.42 0.66 -5.60
C LYS A 42 2.44 1.80 -4.60
N ILE A 43 2.64 3.03 -5.08
CA ILE A 43 2.60 4.23 -4.26
C ILE A 43 1.16 4.73 -4.17
N LEU A 44 0.67 4.97 -2.95
CA LEU A 44 -0.69 5.45 -2.72
C LEU A 44 -0.79 6.32 -1.47
N LYS A 45 -1.87 7.09 -1.40
CA LYS A 45 -2.24 7.90 -0.25
C LYS A 45 -3.25 7.15 0.59
N ILE A 46 -2.99 7.01 1.89
CA ILE A 46 -3.96 6.43 2.84
C ILE A 46 -4.84 7.53 3.44
N LYS A 47 -6.14 7.30 3.49
CA LYS A 47 -7.10 8.22 4.13
C LYS A 47 -6.77 8.36 5.61
N GLY A 48 -6.63 9.60 6.08
CA GLY A 48 -6.30 9.92 7.47
C GLY A 48 -4.79 10.02 7.77
N PHE A 49 -3.91 9.69 6.82
CA PHE A 49 -2.48 9.98 6.99
C PHE A 49 -2.21 11.48 6.89
N PRO A 50 -1.33 12.05 7.74
CA PRO A 50 -1.08 13.48 7.76
C PRO A 50 -0.47 13.98 6.45
N ARG A 51 -0.83 15.21 6.04
CA ARG A 51 -0.32 15.92 4.85
C ARG A 51 -0.48 15.10 3.56
N GLU A 52 0.35 15.38 2.57
CA GLU A 52 0.46 14.61 1.31
C GLU A 52 1.39 13.39 1.43
N LYS A 53 1.57 12.84 2.63
CA LYS A 53 2.40 11.63 2.79
C LYS A 53 1.78 10.45 2.07
N LYS A 54 2.47 9.98 1.03
CA LYS A 54 2.20 8.72 0.33
C LYS A 54 3.06 7.62 0.94
N VAL A 55 2.60 6.39 0.84
CA VAL A 55 3.34 5.18 1.24
C VAL A 55 3.47 4.28 0.02
N LYS A 56 4.49 3.43 -0.01
CA LYS A 56 4.57 2.36 -1.00
C LYS A 56 4.09 1.06 -0.39
N LEU A 57 3.07 0.46 -0.99
CA LEU A 57 2.57 -0.83 -0.57
C LEU A 57 3.20 -1.96 -1.39
N PHE A 58 3.61 -3.02 -0.71
CA PHE A 58 4.15 -4.24 -1.29
C PHE A 58 3.27 -5.43 -0.93
N TRP A 59 3.07 -6.31 -1.91
CA TRP A 59 2.46 -7.62 -1.69
C TRP A 59 3.55 -8.63 -1.38
N GLY A 60 3.48 -9.24 -0.20
CA GLY A 60 4.38 -10.32 0.17
C GLY A 60 3.59 -11.51 0.70
N THR A 61 3.91 -12.70 0.23
CA THR A 61 3.43 -13.95 0.84
C THR A 61 4.34 -14.28 2.01
N VAL A 62 3.81 -14.33 3.22
CA VAL A 62 4.57 -14.88 4.36
C VAL A 62 4.52 -16.40 4.29
N SER A 63 5.57 -17.08 4.74
CA SER A 63 5.82 -18.53 4.65
C SER A 63 4.71 -19.46 5.17
N THR A 64 3.63 -18.92 5.74
CA THR A 64 2.45 -19.64 6.21
C THR A 64 1.22 -19.49 5.30
N ASN A 65 1.38 -19.34 3.98
CA ASN A 65 0.27 -19.23 3.00
C ASN A 65 -0.73 -18.08 3.27
N THR A 66 -0.28 -16.99 3.89
CA THR A 66 -1.09 -15.78 4.09
C THR A 66 -0.50 -14.63 3.29
N ASN A 67 -1.27 -14.02 2.39
CA ASN A 67 -0.87 -12.78 1.73
C ASN A 67 -0.98 -11.62 2.73
N ARG A 68 0.11 -10.87 2.92
CA ARG A 68 0.14 -9.66 3.75
C ARG A 68 0.59 -8.48 2.91
N ILE A 69 -0.01 -7.33 3.22
CA ILE A 69 0.36 -6.05 2.63
C ILE A 69 1.29 -5.34 3.60
N TYR A 70 2.41 -4.86 3.07
CA TYR A 70 3.41 -4.08 3.81
C TYR A 70 3.46 -2.66 3.26
N SER A 71 3.76 -1.67 4.10
CA SER A 71 4.05 -0.28 3.68
C SER A 71 5.53 0.03 3.93
N ASP A 72 6.15 0.86 3.08
CA ASP A 72 7.36 1.64 3.40
C ASP A 72 7.05 3.14 3.58
#